data_AF-A0A966F666-F1
#
_entry.id   AF-A0A966F666-F1
#
_cell.length_a   1.000
_cell.length_b   1.000
_cell.length_c   1.000
_cell.angle_alpha   90.00
_cell.angle_beta   90.00
_cell.angle_gamma   90.00
#
_symmetry.space_group_name_H-M   'P 1'
#
loop_
_entity.id
_entity.type
_entity.pdbx_description
1 polymer ?
#
loop_
_entity_poly.entity_id
_entity_poly.type
_entity_poly.pdbx_seq_one_letter_code
_entity_poly.pdbx_strand_id
1 'polypeptide(L)'
;KDQLVKQFGEEALAERGLKVITTLDYDLQQKAEEIVNRRSLANAEKFKATNAGLVTVNPKNGDLLVMVGSRDYFSKDIEGNFNINLASRQPGSSIKPFVYATAFSKGYLPNTILFDVKTQFSPACEANSPSSESPCYSPNNYNNKFRGPVSMRNA
;
A
#
# COMPACT_ATOMS: atom_id res chain seq x y z
N LYS A 1 -20.68 4.97 8.34
CA LYS A 1 -21.56 6.14 8.62
C LYS A 1 -21.65 7.04 7.39
N ASP A 2 -20.53 7.58 6.90
CA ASP A 2 -20.49 8.58 5.82
C ASP A 2 -21.21 8.14 4.53
N GLN A 3 -21.06 6.88 4.12
CA GLN A 3 -21.79 6.33 2.97
C GLN A 3 -23.31 6.37 3.16
N LEU A 4 -23.80 6.08 4.38
CA LEU A 4 -25.24 6.09 4.67
C LEU A 4 -25.77 7.52 4.76
N VAL A 5 -25.00 8.44 5.35
CA VAL A 5 -25.35 9.88 5.36
C VAL A 5 -25.47 10.40 3.93
N LYS A 6 -24.53 10.04 3.05
CA LYS A 6 -24.58 10.41 1.62
C LYS A 6 -25.82 9.85 0.90
N GLN A 7 -26.29 8.67 1.29
CA GLN A 7 -27.40 7.98 0.61
C GLN A 7 -28.78 8.36 1.15
N PHE A 8 -28.90 8.55 2.46
CA PHE A 8 -30.19 8.71 3.14
C PHE A 8 -30.36 10.07 3.84
N GLY A 9 -29.28 10.84 4.01
CA GLY A 9 -29.27 12.08 4.80
C GLY A 9 -29.02 11.81 6.29
N GLU A 10 -28.57 12.84 7.03
CA GLU A 10 -28.29 12.71 8.47
C GLU A 10 -29.56 12.49 9.30
N GLU A 11 -30.64 13.20 8.98
CA GLU A 11 -31.94 13.11 9.68
C GLU A 11 -32.52 11.69 9.61
N ALA A 12 -32.53 11.10 8.41
CA ALA A 12 -32.98 9.73 8.22
C ALA A 12 -32.14 8.72 9.02
N LEU A 13 -30.84 8.98 9.18
CA LEU A 13 -29.95 8.12 9.95
C LEU A 13 -30.20 8.21 11.46
N ALA A 14 -30.55 9.39 11.95
CA ALA A 14 -30.80 9.65 13.35
C ALA A 14 -32.19 9.15 13.81
N GLU A 15 -33.20 9.26 12.94
CA GLU A 15 -34.60 9.16 13.38
C GLU A 15 -35.31 7.87 12.95
N ARG A 16 -34.87 7.22 11.86
CA ARG A 16 -35.64 6.12 11.25
C ARG A 16 -35.32 4.72 11.78
N GLY A 17 -34.40 4.60 12.74
CA GLY A 17 -34.08 3.30 13.38
C GLY A 17 -33.61 2.23 12.40
N LEU A 18 -32.79 2.61 11.40
CA LEU A 18 -32.37 1.71 10.32
C LEU A 18 -31.59 0.50 10.85
N LYS A 19 -31.93 -0.70 10.37
CA LYS A 19 -31.09 -1.90 10.54
C LYS A 19 -30.05 -1.95 9.43
N VAL A 20 -28.79 -1.71 9.77
CA VAL A 20 -27.67 -1.72 8.83
C VAL A 20 -26.99 -3.09 8.85
N ILE A 21 -26.97 -3.76 7.70
CA ILE A 21 -26.19 -4.98 7.47
C ILE A 21 -25.01 -4.58 6.58
N THR A 22 -23.80 -4.84 7.03
CA THR A 22 -22.57 -4.51 6.29
C THR A 22 -22.08 -5.72 5.50
N THR A 23 -21.06 -5.51 4.66
CA THR A 23 -20.34 -6.58 3.96
C THR A 23 -19.22 -7.20 4.81
N LEU A 24 -19.05 -6.74 6.05
CA LEU A 24 -17.96 -7.19 6.92
C LEU A 24 -18.16 -8.67 7.26
N ASP A 25 -17.11 -9.44 7.04
CA ASP A 25 -17.05 -10.83 7.48
C ASP A 25 -16.42 -10.85 8.88
N TYR A 26 -17.22 -11.23 9.88
CA TYR A 26 -16.82 -11.14 11.28
C TYR A 26 -15.65 -12.08 11.61
N ASP A 27 -15.67 -13.30 11.07
CA ASP A 27 -14.61 -14.29 11.31
C ASP A 27 -13.27 -13.84 10.70
N LEU A 28 -13.32 -13.20 9.52
CA LEU A 28 -12.13 -12.61 8.90
C LEU A 28 -11.65 -11.37 9.65
N GLN A 29 -12.57 -10.53 10.13
CA GLN A 29 -12.24 -9.32 10.87
C GLN A 29 -11.50 -9.67 12.17
N GLN A 30 -11.97 -10.64 12.95
CA GLN A 30 -11.30 -11.05 14.20
C GLN A 30 -9.86 -11.54 13.93
N LYS A 31 -9.68 -12.40 12.92
CA LYS A 31 -8.36 -12.89 12.52
C LYS A 31 -7.45 -11.74 12.06
N ALA A 32 -8.00 -10.78 11.34
CA ALA A 32 -7.24 -9.62 10.88
C ALA A 32 -6.78 -8.75 12.06
N GLU A 33 -7.65 -8.48 13.03
CA GLU A 33 -7.29 -7.71 14.24
C GLU A 33 -6.15 -8.38 15.01
N GLU A 34 -6.22 -9.71 15.21
CA GLU A 34 -5.15 -10.48 15.83
C GLU A 34 -3.82 -10.39 15.06
N ILE A 35 -3.88 -10.52 13.73
CA ILE A 35 -2.70 -10.45 12.87
C ILE A 35 -2.08 -9.04 12.92
N VAL A 36 -2.88 -7.99 12.77
CA VAL A 36 -2.40 -6.60 12.81
C VAL A 36 -1.78 -6.29 14.16
N ASN A 37 -2.43 -6.67 15.26
CA ASN A 37 -1.91 -6.46 16.61
C ASN A 37 -0.54 -7.12 16.81
N ARG A 38 -0.47 -8.43 16.59
CA ARG A 38 0.75 -9.22 16.80
C ARG A 38 1.90 -8.78 15.90
N ARG A 39 1.63 -8.51 14.61
CA ARG A 39 2.67 -8.09 13.65
C ARG A 39 3.14 -6.66 13.92
N SER A 40 2.24 -5.78 14.33
CA SER A 40 2.61 -4.40 14.63
C SER A 40 3.49 -4.29 15.88
N LEU A 41 3.26 -5.12 16.91
CA LEU A 41 4.16 -5.20 18.07
C LEU A 41 5.59 -5.60 17.66
N ALA A 42 5.73 -6.68 16.88
CA ALA A 42 7.03 -7.11 16.39
C ALA A 42 7.71 -6.06 15.48
N ASN A 43 6.94 -5.35 14.67
CA ASN A 43 7.45 -4.29 13.80
C ASN A 43 7.84 -3.02 14.56
N ALA A 44 7.20 -2.73 15.70
CA ALA A 44 7.57 -1.62 16.56
C ALA A 44 9.00 -1.81 17.10
N GLU A 45 9.34 -3.03 17.54
CA GLU A 45 10.68 -3.36 18.02
C GLU A 45 11.73 -3.36 16.89
N LYS A 46 11.41 -4.00 15.76
CA LYS A 46 12.38 -4.23 14.69
C LYS A 46 12.57 -3.04 13.74
N PHE A 47 11.52 -2.27 13.49
CA PHE A 47 11.49 -1.26 12.44
C PHE A 47 10.98 0.11 12.92
N LYS A 48 10.70 0.26 14.22
CA LYS A 48 10.08 1.47 14.80
C LYS A 48 8.73 1.83 14.15
N ALA A 49 8.03 0.83 13.62
CA ALA A 49 6.71 0.99 13.02
C ALA A 49 5.62 0.58 14.03
N THR A 50 5.04 1.59 14.68
CA THR A 50 4.20 1.41 15.88
C THR A 50 2.72 1.15 15.61
N ASN A 51 2.26 1.26 14.36
CA ASN A 51 0.88 1.04 13.99
C ASN A 51 0.80 0.31 12.63
N ALA A 52 -0.35 -0.30 12.33
CA ALA A 52 -0.57 -1.03 11.09
C ALA A 52 -2.06 -1.06 10.74
N GLY A 53 -2.36 -1.24 9.46
CA GLY A 53 -3.70 -1.26 8.92
C GLY A 53 -3.85 -2.38 7.91
N LEU A 54 -5.06 -2.91 7.79
CA LEU A 54 -5.38 -4.00 6.89
C LEU A 54 -6.78 -3.80 6.32
N VAL A 55 -6.88 -3.92 5.00
CA VAL A 55 -8.13 -3.91 4.25
C VAL A 55 -8.21 -5.15 3.39
N THR A 56 -9.36 -5.82 3.40
CA THR A 56 -9.65 -6.93 2.47
C THR A 56 -10.90 -6.61 1.69
N VAL A 57 -10.81 -6.83 0.37
CA VAL A 57 -11.91 -6.57 -0.58
C VAL A 57 -12.16 -7.84 -1.39
N ASN A 58 -13.43 -8.16 -1.63
CA ASN A 58 -13.81 -9.19 -2.58
C ASN A 58 -13.60 -8.67 -4.01
N PRO A 59 -12.70 -9.27 -4.81
CA PRO A 59 -12.36 -8.75 -6.14
C PRO A 59 -13.50 -8.90 -7.17
N LYS A 60 -14.53 -9.71 -6.89
CA LYS A 60 -15.63 -9.95 -7.83
C LYS A 60 -16.70 -8.85 -7.77
N ASN A 61 -16.95 -8.29 -6.59
CA ASN A 61 -18.05 -7.35 -6.37
C ASN A 61 -17.62 -6.07 -5.63
N GLY A 62 -16.39 -5.98 -5.14
CA GLY A 62 -15.88 -4.82 -4.43
C GLY A 62 -16.27 -4.74 -2.95
N ASP A 63 -16.89 -5.79 -2.39
CA ASP A 63 -17.30 -5.80 -0.99
C ASP A 63 -16.11 -5.66 -0.05
N LEU A 64 -16.22 -4.74 0.92
CA LEU A 64 -15.25 -4.57 1.99
C LEU A 64 -15.51 -5.62 3.06
N LEU A 65 -14.68 -6.66 3.10
CA LEU A 65 -14.83 -7.78 4.02
C LEU A 65 -14.18 -7.50 5.37
N VAL A 66 -13.07 -6.74 5.37
CA VAL A 66 -12.27 -6.43 6.57
C VAL A 66 -11.77 -5.00 6.48
N MET A 67 -11.82 -4.29 7.61
CA MET A 67 -11.17 -3.00 7.80
C MET A 67 -10.62 -2.87 9.22
N VAL A 68 -9.30 -2.98 9.36
CA VAL A 68 -8.57 -2.75 10.61
C VAL A 68 -7.73 -1.49 10.43
N GLY A 69 -8.11 -0.40 11.09
CA GLY A 69 -7.48 0.92 10.94
C GLY A 69 -6.27 1.16 11.85
N SER A 70 -6.10 0.33 12.88
CA SER A 70 -4.99 0.41 13.82
C SER A 70 -4.79 -0.93 14.52
N ARG A 71 -3.61 -1.15 15.10
CA ARG A 71 -3.31 -2.34 15.93
C ARG A 71 -4.11 -2.40 17.24
N ASP A 72 -4.57 -1.26 17.75
CA ASP A 72 -5.42 -1.14 18.94
C ASP A 72 -6.18 0.19 18.85
N TYR A 73 -7.51 0.12 18.63
CA TYR A 73 -8.37 1.29 18.48
C TYR A 73 -8.41 2.18 19.73
N PHE A 74 -8.26 1.61 20.93
CA PHE A 74 -8.41 2.34 22.19
C PHE A 74 -7.09 2.90 22.72
N SER A 75 -5.96 2.56 22.09
CA SER A 75 -4.65 3.04 22.51
C SER A 75 -4.46 4.51 22.19
N LYS A 76 -4.25 5.33 23.23
CA LYS A 76 -3.97 6.77 23.09
C LYS A 76 -2.54 7.03 22.62
N ASP A 77 -1.58 6.18 22.99
CA ASP A 77 -0.15 6.38 22.74
C ASP A 77 0.22 6.30 21.24
N ILE A 78 -0.62 5.65 20.44
CA ILE A 78 -0.41 5.48 18.99
C ILE A 78 -1.52 6.14 18.15
N GLU A 79 -2.38 6.94 18.78
CA GLU A 79 -3.57 7.52 18.14
C GLU A 79 -4.44 6.43 17.49
N GLY A 80 -4.77 5.39 18.25
CA GLY A 80 -5.40 4.16 17.76
C GLY A 80 -6.75 4.34 17.07
N ASN A 81 -7.47 5.40 17.44
CA ASN A 81 -8.75 5.77 16.84
C ASN A 81 -8.60 6.41 15.45
N PHE A 82 -7.38 6.71 15.00
CA PHE A 82 -7.10 7.17 13.65
C PHE A 82 -6.99 5.99 12.68
N ASN A 83 -7.87 5.95 11.68
CA ASN A 83 -7.86 4.88 10.67
C ASN A 83 -6.74 5.13 9.63
N ILE A 84 -5.62 4.44 9.78
CA ILE A 84 -4.46 4.66 8.90
C ILE A 84 -4.69 4.20 7.46
N ASN A 85 -5.72 3.38 7.19
CA ASN A 85 -6.07 2.97 5.82
C ASN A 85 -6.59 4.13 4.97
N LEU A 86 -7.03 5.22 5.61
CA LEU A 86 -7.51 6.42 4.93
C LEU A 86 -6.40 7.49 4.81
N ALA A 87 -5.21 7.24 5.37
CA ALA A 87 -4.12 8.18 5.37
C ALA A 87 -3.25 8.04 4.10
N SER A 88 -2.82 9.17 3.53
CA SER A 88 -1.88 9.17 2.41
C SER A 88 -0.50 8.69 2.85
N ARG A 89 0.03 7.68 2.17
CA ARG A 89 1.38 7.13 2.37
C ARG A 89 2.05 6.88 1.02
N GLN A 90 3.37 6.95 0.99
CA GLN A 90 4.13 6.56 -0.19
C GLN A 90 4.01 5.03 -0.37
N PRO A 91 3.59 4.54 -1.56
CA PRO A 91 3.44 3.10 -1.80
C PRO A 91 4.79 2.36 -1.87
N GLY A 92 5.88 3.09 -2.15
CA GLY A 92 7.19 2.48 -2.40
C GLY A 92 7.11 1.49 -3.57
N SER A 93 7.76 0.34 -3.44
CA SER A 93 7.81 -0.67 -4.51
C SER A 93 6.47 -1.31 -4.86
N SER A 94 5.41 -1.14 -4.03
CA SER A 94 4.09 -1.71 -4.35
C SER A 94 3.40 -1.03 -5.54
N ILE A 95 3.92 0.10 -6.03
CA ILE A 95 3.44 0.77 -7.25
C ILE A 95 3.88 0.07 -8.54
N LYS A 96 4.95 -0.74 -8.49
CA LYS A 96 5.57 -1.34 -9.68
C LYS A 96 4.61 -2.12 -10.59
N PRO A 97 3.63 -2.90 -10.09
CA PRO A 97 2.66 -3.58 -10.95
C PRO A 97 1.93 -2.64 -11.92
N PHE A 98 1.63 -1.40 -11.52
CA PHE A 98 0.99 -0.42 -12.40
C PHE A 98 1.93 0.11 -13.48
N VAL A 99 3.23 0.26 -13.16
CA VAL A 99 4.28 0.62 -14.13
C VAL A 99 4.40 -0.47 -15.20
N TYR A 100 4.45 -1.74 -14.78
CA TYR A 100 4.48 -2.88 -15.71
C TYR A 100 3.19 -3.02 -16.51
N ALA A 101 2.02 -2.82 -15.90
CA ALA A 101 0.74 -2.80 -16.63
C ALA A 101 0.74 -1.74 -17.74
N THR A 102 1.28 -0.55 -17.46
CA THR A 102 1.42 0.52 -18.47
C THR A 102 2.37 0.09 -19.60
N ALA A 103 3.48 -0.59 -19.29
CA ALA A 103 4.38 -1.13 -20.30
C ALA A 103 3.69 -2.18 -21.17
N PHE A 104 2.95 -3.11 -20.57
CA PHE A 104 2.20 -4.14 -21.31
C PHE A 104 1.15 -3.53 -22.23
N SER A 105 0.43 -2.50 -21.78
CA SER A 105 -0.51 -1.75 -22.63
C SER A 105 0.17 -1.04 -23.82
N LYS A 106 1.49 -0.79 -23.74
CA LYS A 106 2.30 -0.23 -24.83
C LYS A 106 2.92 -1.31 -25.73
N GLY A 107 2.58 -2.59 -25.54
CA GLY A 107 3.06 -3.70 -26.36
C GLY A 107 4.36 -4.36 -25.87
N TYR A 108 4.88 -3.96 -24.70
CA TYR A 108 5.98 -4.69 -24.08
C TYR A 108 5.49 -6.05 -23.61
N LEU A 109 6.33 -7.08 -23.70
CA LEU A 109 5.98 -8.45 -23.36
C LEU A 109 6.74 -8.91 -22.12
N PRO A 110 6.27 -9.95 -21.39
CA PRO A 110 6.97 -10.48 -20.24
C PRO A 110 8.42 -10.93 -20.51
N ASN A 111 8.73 -11.29 -21.77
CA ASN A 111 10.06 -11.68 -22.23
C ASN A 111 10.88 -10.51 -22.81
N THR A 112 10.35 -9.28 -22.84
CA THR A 112 11.15 -8.10 -23.24
C THR A 112 12.35 -7.95 -22.30
N ILE A 113 13.53 -7.79 -22.88
CA ILE A 113 14.77 -7.64 -22.13
C ILE A 113 14.94 -6.18 -21.70
N LEU A 114 15.18 -5.99 -20.40
CA LEU A 114 15.54 -4.74 -19.75
C LEU A 114 16.99 -4.86 -19.26
N PHE A 115 17.70 -3.74 -19.20
CA PHE A 115 19.08 -3.72 -18.71
C PHE A 115 19.11 -3.21 -17.28
N ASP A 116 19.31 -4.11 -16.33
CA ASP A 116 19.58 -3.82 -14.93
C ASP A 116 21.06 -3.45 -14.76
N VAL A 117 21.38 -2.20 -15.07
CA VAL A 117 22.73 -1.62 -15.03
C VAL A 117 22.72 -0.30 -14.26
N LYS A 118 23.87 0.05 -13.67
CA LYS A 118 24.03 1.34 -13.00
C LYS A 118 23.78 2.46 -14.01
N THR A 119 22.77 3.28 -13.75
CA THR A 119 22.29 4.30 -14.69
C THR A 119 22.17 5.64 -13.96
N GLN A 120 22.67 6.71 -14.59
CA GLN A 120 22.41 8.09 -14.19
C GLN A 120 21.24 8.61 -15.03
N PHE A 121 20.11 8.91 -14.38
CA PHE A 121 18.90 9.39 -15.07
C PHE A 121 18.80 10.91 -15.13
N SER A 122 19.65 11.64 -14.38
CA SER A 122 19.68 13.10 -14.43
C SER A 122 20.60 13.59 -15.54
N PRO A 123 20.12 14.41 -16.49
CA PRO A 123 20.97 15.01 -17.52
C PRO A 123 21.91 16.09 -16.97
N ALA A 124 21.74 16.50 -15.70
CA ALA A 124 22.59 17.49 -15.04
C ALA A 124 23.93 16.91 -14.54
N CYS A 125 24.13 15.60 -14.65
CA CYS A 125 25.29 14.89 -14.12
C CYS A 125 25.95 14.02 -15.18
N GLU A 126 27.25 13.74 -15.02
CA GLU A 126 27.96 12.83 -15.93
C GLU A 126 27.32 11.45 -15.94
N ALA A 127 27.26 10.82 -17.12
CA ALA A 127 26.54 9.55 -17.31
C ALA A 127 27.08 8.39 -16.43
N ASN A 128 28.36 8.44 -16.07
CA ASN A 128 29.05 7.49 -15.19
C ASN A 128 29.05 7.92 -13.71
N SER A 129 28.51 9.09 -13.36
CA SER A 129 28.44 9.56 -11.98
C SER A 129 27.51 8.67 -11.15
N PRO A 130 28.00 8.03 -10.08
CA PRO A 130 27.17 7.19 -9.22
C PRO A 130 26.30 7.99 -8.25
N SER A 131 26.43 9.32 -8.24
CA SER A 131 25.75 10.19 -7.29
C SER A 131 24.24 10.18 -7.50
N SER A 132 23.52 10.17 -6.37
CA SER A 132 22.08 10.46 -6.28
C SER A 132 21.81 11.69 -5.43
N GLU A 133 22.84 12.48 -5.14
CA GLU A 133 22.66 13.78 -4.49
C GLU A 133 22.12 14.77 -5.53
N SER A 134 21.07 15.50 -5.16
CA SER A 134 20.44 16.48 -6.05
C SER A 134 21.49 17.45 -6.61
N PRO A 135 21.55 17.66 -7.94
CA PRO A 135 20.53 17.32 -8.95
C PRO A 135 20.67 15.94 -9.61
N CYS A 136 21.60 15.08 -9.18
CA CYS A 136 21.82 13.75 -9.74
C CYS A 136 20.77 12.73 -9.26
N TYR A 137 20.51 11.71 -10.08
CA TYR A 137 19.63 10.60 -9.76
C TYR A 137 20.16 9.29 -10.36
N SER A 138 20.96 8.56 -9.56
CA SER A 138 21.48 7.24 -9.92
C SER A 138 21.05 6.18 -8.88
N PRO A 139 19.76 5.79 -8.87
CA PRO A 139 19.21 4.87 -7.87
C PRO A 139 19.95 3.53 -7.89
N ASN A 140 19.97 2.87 -6.73
CA ASN A 140 20.48 1.51 -6.58
C ASN A 140 19.34 0.53 -6.34
N ASN A 141 19.55 -0.72 -6.76
CA ASN A 141 18.71 -1.83 -6.32
C ASN A 141 18.82 -2.02 -4.82
N TYR A 142 17.77 -2.57 -4.20
CA TYR A 142 17.73 -2.82 -2.75
C TYR A 142 18.94 -3.63 -2.23
N ASN A 143 19.46 -4.54 -3.06
CA ASN A 143 20.62 -5.37 -2.73
C ASN A 143 21.96 -4.84 -3.26
N ASN A 144 21.98 -3.64 -3.87
CA ASN A 144 23.14 -3.01 -4.51
C ASN A 144 23.82 -3.86 -5.60
N LYS A 145 23.11 -4.79 -6.23
CA LYS A 145 23.62 -5.62 -7.33
C LYS A 145 22.92 -5.28 -8.64
N PHE A 146 23.67 -5.39 -9.74
CA PHE A 146 23.19 -5.19 -11.10
C PHE A 146 23.35 -6.48 -11.90
N ARG A 147 22.28 -6.92 -12.56
CA ARG A 147 22.21 -8.24 -13.22
C ARG A 147 22.45 -8.18 -14.73
N GLY A 148 22.55 -6.99 -15.31
CA GLY A 148 22.63 -6.82 -16.75
C GLY A 148 21.29 -7.14 -17.43
N PRO A 149 21.26 -7.89 -18.55
CA PRO A 149 20.02 -8.19 -19.24
C PRO A 149 19.09 -9.09 -18.41
N VAL A 150 17.91 -8.59 -18.09
CA VAL A 150 16.85 -9.30 -17.36
C VAL A 150 15.53 -9.21 -18.14
N SER A 151 14.75 -10.29 -18.18
CA SER A 151 13.40 -10.21 -18.74
C SER A 151 12.50 -9.36 -17.84
N MET A 152 11.53 -8.65 -18.40
CA MET A 152 10.55 -7.85 -17.65
C MET A 152 9.82 -8.66 -16.55
N ARG A 153 9.59 -9.96 -16.77
CA ARG A 153 9.05 -10.88 -15.75
C ARG A 153 9.92 -11.03 -14.49
N ASN A 154 11.24 -10.89 -14.63
CA ASN A 154 12.24 -11.19 -13.59
C ASN A 154 12.90 -9.93 -13.02
N ALA A 155 12.42 -8.74 -13.42
CA ALA A 155 12.95 -7.44 -13.04
C ALA A 155 12.31 -6.89 -11.76
#